data_AF-A0A7X7FJH3-F1
#
_entry.id   AF-A0A7X7FJH3-F1
#
_cell.length_a   1.000
_cell.length_b   1.000
_cell.length_c   1.000
_cell.angle_alpha   90.00
_cell.angle_beta   90.00
_cell.angle_gamma   90.00
#
_symmetry.space_group_name_H-M   'P 1'
#
loop_
_entity.id
_entity.type
_entity.pdbx_description
1 polymer ?
#
loop_
_entity_poly.entity_id
_entity_poly.type
_entity_poly.pdbx_seq_one_letter_code
_entity_poly.pdbx_strand_id
1 'polypeptide(L)' 'MQLPAIKEVADLLAVSPRHVFALERAGKLPPPVRLGRSKRWSAETIQRWIEAGCPSRDEWSQTKTTRGAA' A
#
# COMPACT_ATOMS: atom_id res chain seq x y z
N MET A 1 8.66 -4.29 12.07
CA MET A 1 8.08 -4.23 10.71
C MET A 1 6.99 -5.28 10.60
N GLN A 2 5.71 -4.87 10.63
CA GLN A 2 4.58 -5.76 10.40
C GLN A 2 4.19 -5.74 8.92
N LEU A 3 3.93 -6.92 8.36
CA LEU A 3 3.48 -7.12 6.98
C LEU A 3 2.03 -7.62 6.97
N PRO A 4 1.02 -6.74 7.20
CA PRO A 4 -0.38 -7.12 7.20
C PRO A 4 -0.76 -7.94 5.96
N ALA A 5 -1.55 -8.97 6.21
CA ALA A 5 -2.25 -9.71 5.18
C ALA A 5 -3.27 -8.80 4.48
N ILE A 6 -3.75 -9.24 3.32
CA ILE A 6 -4.77 -8.49 2.58
C ILE A 6 -6.05 -8.24 3.40
N LYS A 7 -6.40 -9.14 4.32
CA LYS A 7 -7.56 -8.98 5.19
C LYS A 7 -7.39 -7.77 6.11
N GLU A 8 -6.23 -7.65 6.76
CA GLU A 8 -5.94 -6.51 7.64
C GLU A 8 -5.93 -5.19 6.86
N VAL A 9 -5.39 -5.19 5.63
CA VAL A 9 -5.46 -4.00 4.76
C VAL A 9 -6.89 -3.65 4.38
N ALA A 10 -7.73 -4.66 4.11
CA ALA A 10 -9.13 -4.48 3.79
C ALA A 10 -9.91 -3.89 4.98
N ASP A 11 -9.64 -4.40 6.19
CA ASP A 11 -10.24 -3.92 7.44
C ASP A 11 -9.83 -2.45 7.71
N LEU A 12 -8.55 -2.10 7.53
CA LEU A 12 -8.05 -0.72 7.67
C LEU A 12 -8.71 0.28 6.71
N LEU A 13 -9.03 -0.18 5.50
CA LEU A 13 -9.64 0.64 4.45
C LEU A 13 -11.17 0.58 4.45
N ALA A 14 -11.78 -0.20 5.36
CA ALA A 14 -13.21 -0.47 5.42
C ALA A 14 -13.80 -0.96 4.08
N VAL A 15 -13.05 -1.77 3.33
CA VAL A 15 -13.48 -2.36 2.05
C VAL A 15 -13.31 -3.87 2.05
N SER A 16 -13.83 -4.56 1.03
CA SER A 16 -13.63 -6.01 0.89
C SER A 16 -12.21 -6.33 0.37
N PRO A 17 -11.63 -7.51 0.69
CA PRO A 17 -10.33 -7.94 0.15
C PRO A 17 -10.29 -7.98 -1.39
N ARG A 18 -11.45 -8.27 -2.02
CA ARG A 18 -11.59 -8.23 -3.48
C ARG A 18 -11.44 -6.80 -4.02
N HIS A 19 -11.98 -5.81 -3.31
CA HIS A 19 -11.80 -4.41 -3.63
C HIS A 19 -10.33 -3.98 -3.49
N VAL A 20 -9.62 -4.46 -2.45
CA VAL A 20 -8.17 -4.22 -2.30
C VAL A 20 -7.38 -4.74 -3.50
N PHE A 21 -7.69 -5.95 -4.00
CA PHE A 21 -7.07 -6.44 -5.24
C PHE A 21 -7.40 -5.59 -6.47
N ALA A 22 -8.62 -5.06 -6.57
CA ALA A 22 -9.01 -4.17 -7.65
C ALA A 22 -8.22 -2.85 -7.61
N LEU A 23 -8.07 -2.25 -6.42
CA LEU A 23 -7.24 -1.06 -6.21
C LEU A 23 -5.78 -1.32 -6.54
N GLU A 24 -5.24 -2.46 -6.13
CA GLU A 24 -3.85 -2.82 -6.44
C GLU A 24 -3.63 -3.01 -7.94
N ARG A 25 -4.56 -3.67 -8.64
CA ARG A 25 -4.53 -3.80 -10.11
C ARG A 25 -4.68 -2.45 -10.81
N ALA A 26 -5.50 -1.55 -10.25
CA ALA A 26 -5.68 -0.19 -10.75
C ALA A 26 -4.51 0.75 -10.39
N GLY A 27 -3.49 0.27 -9.66
CA GLY A 27 -2.38 1.10 -9.22
C GLY A 27 -2.79 2.18 -8.21
N LYS A 28 -3.87 1.97 -7.44
CA LYS A 28 -4.33 2.88 -6.38
C LYS A 28 -3.91 2.44 -4.98
N LEU A 29 -2.94 1.53 -4.89
CA LEU A 29 -2.36 1.08 -3.64
C LEU A 29 -0.84 1.12 -3.73
N PRO A 30 -0.15 1.30 -2.59
CA PRO A 30 1.29 1.21 -2.55
C PRO A 30 1.77 -0.20 -2.95
N PRO A 31 3.03 -0.32 -3.43
CA PRO A 31 3.57 -1.59 -3.91
C PRO A 31 3.57 -2.67 -2.81
N PRO A 32 3.04 -3.87 -3.09
CA PRO A 32 3.04 -4.96 -2.14
C PRO A 32 4.40 -5.65 -2.06
N VAL A 33 4.73 -6.16 -0.88
CA VAL A 33 5.80 -7.14 -0.64
C VAL A 33 5.27 -8.52 -1.02
N ARG A 34 5.92 -9.21 -1.96
CA ARG A 34 5.53 -10.56 -2.39
C ARG A 34 6.24 -11.60 -1.53
N LEU A 35 5.45 -12.43 -0.85
CA LEU A 35 5.92 -13.61 -0.12
C LEU A 35 5.37 -14.86 -0.84
N GLY A 36 6.12 -15.32 -1.85
CA GLY A 36 5.65 -16.37 -2.77
C GLY A 36 4.40 -15.94 -3.52
N ARG A 37 3.30 -16.69 -3.37
CA ARG A 37 1.98 -16.37 -3.96
C ARG A 37 1.20 -15.31 -3.20
N SER A 38 1.64 -14.93 -2.00
CA SER A 38 0.93 -14.01 -1.11
C SER A 38 1.43 -12.58 -1.28
N LYS A 39 0.51 -11.63 -1.45
CA LYS A 39 0.81 -10.20 -1.39
C LYS A 39 0.62 -9.69 0.04
N ARG A 40 1.61 -8.97 0.56
CA ARG A 40 1.56 -8.29 1.85
C ARG A 40 1.86 -6.81 1.63
N TRP A 41 1.39 -5.97 2.53
CA TRP A 41 1.75 -4.56 2.54
C TRP A 41 2.50 -4.27 3.83
N SER A 42 3.42 -3.30 3.80
CA SER A 42 3.96 -2.78 5.05
C SER A 42 2.89 -1.96 5.76
N ALA A 43 2.62 -2.28 7.03
CA ALA A 43 1.63 -1.55 7.83
C ALA A 43 1.96 -0.05 7.87
N GLU A 44 3.23 0.27 8.11
CA GLU A 44 3.71 1.65 8.17
C GLU A 44 3.53 2.37 6.82
N THR A 45 3.80 1.69 5.71
CA THR A 45 3.58 2.27 4.37
C THR A 45 2.11 2.54 4.12
N ILE A 46 1.22 1.64 4.51
CA ILE A 46 -0.23 1.81 4.34
C ILE A 46 -0.73 2.98 5.18
N GLN A 47 -0.30 3.09 6.43
CA GLN A 47 -0.66 4.22 7.29
C GLN A 47 -0.21 5.55 6.70
N ARG A 48 1.08 5.68 6.33
CA ARG A 48 1.59 6.91 5.71
C ARG A 48 0.90 7.23 4.38
N TRP A 49 0.50 6.21 3.63
CA TRP A 49 -0.24 6.37 2.38
C TRP A 49 -1.67 6.88 2.63
N ILE A 50 -2.35 6.40 3.67
CA ILE A 50 -3.65 6.92 4.12
C ILE A 50 -3.50 8.38 4.57
N GLU A 51 -2.50 8.69 5.39
CA GLU A 51 -2.20 10.05 5.87
C GLU A 51 -1.90 11.02 4.72
N ALA A 52 -1.26 10.54 3.65
CA ALA A 52 -1.00 11.30 2.43
C ALA A 52 -2.23 11.50 1.53
N GLY A 53 -3.42 11.02 1.93
CA GLY A 53 -4.66 11.19 1.17
C GLY A 53 -4.90 10.12 0.11
N CYS A 54 -4.36 8.92 0.30
CA CYS A 54 -4.56 7.77 -0.59
C CYS A 54 -4.13 8.01 -2.07
N PRO A 55 -2.91 8.55 -2.33
CA PRO A 55 -2.46 8.86 -3.68
C PRO A 55 -2.30 7.61 -4.57
N SER A 56 -2.27 7.78 -5.89
CA SER A 56 -2.01 6.66 -6.80
C SER A 56 -0.58 6.12 -6.60
N ARG A 57 -0.31 4.90 -7.08
CA ARG A 57 0.99 4.23 -6.93
C ARG A 57 2.12 5.00 -7.59
N ASP A 58 1.87 5.62 -8.74
CA ASP A 58 2.82 6.50 -9.41
C ASP A 58 3.14 7.72 -8.53
N GLU A 59 2.11 8.42 -8.07
CA GLU A 59 2.24 9.59 -7.18
C GLU A 59 2.99 9.23 -5.88
N TRP A 60 2.64 8.10 -5.27
CA TRP A 60 3.28 7.60 -4.06
C TRP A 60 4.75 7.21 -4.26
N SER A 61 5.10 6.72 -5.45
CA SER A 61 6.49 6.41 -5.80
C SER A 61 7.32 7.68 -5.94
N GLN A 62 6.71 8.77 -6.41
CA GLN A 62 7.36 10.08 -6.53
C GLN A 62 7.61 10.72 -5.15
N THR A 63 6.73 10.53 -4.17
CA THR A 63 6.97 11.00 -2.79
C THR A 63 8.23 10.41 -2.15
N LYS A 64 8.72 9.26 -2.64
CA LYS A 64 9.93 8.59 -2.14
C LYS A 64 11.24 9.11 -2.76
N THR A 65 11.18 10.02 -3.74
CA THR A 65 12.36 10.54 -4.47
C THR A 65 12.90 11.87 -3.91
N THR A 66 12.85 12.08 -2.59
CA THR A 66 13.45 13.28 -1.93
C THR A 66 13.97 12.93 -0.54
N ARG A 67 14.89 11.97 -0.43
CA ARG A 67 15.76 11.88 0.75
C ARG A 67 17.10 11.25 0.41
N GLY A 68 17.97 12.08 -0.14
CA GLY A 68 19.34 11.71 -0.52
C GLY A 68 20.14 12.92 -1.01
N ALA A 69 20.18 13.98 -0.21
CA ALA A 69 21.14 15.07 -0.36
C ALA A 69 21.39 15.69 1.02
N ALA A 70 22.35 15.11 1.75
CA ALA A 70 23.14 15.74 2.81
C ALA A 70 24.30 14.80 3.16
#